data_AF-A0A965XN27-F1
#
_entry.id   AF-A0A965XN27-F1
#
_cell.length_a   1.000
_cell.length_b   1.000
_cell.length_c   1.000
_cell.angle_alpha   90.00
_cell.angle_beta   90.00
_cell.angle_gamma   90.00
#
_symmetry.space_group_name_H-M   'P 1'
#
loop_
_entity.id
_entity.type
_entity.pdbx_description
1 polymer ?
#
loop_
_entity_poly.entity_id
_entity_poly.type
_entity_poly.pdbx_seq_one_letter_code
_entity_poly.pdbx_strand_id
1 'polypeptide(L)'
;MAKQLSTARKFKMITGKDLFQQQKAMDTELKKEDGEITDVMEFVQYGLYLALFQDNIVKAKSDFSDFRSNFEFDTAGKGLKELVELWQKEI
;
A
#
# COMPACT_ATOMS: atom_id res chain seq x y z
N MET A 1 -25.56 7.25 1.28
CA MET A 1 -24.16 6.80 1.12
C MET A 1 -23.78 6.97 -0.35
N ALA A 2 -22.76 7.77 -0.65
CA ALA A 2 -22.24 7.82 -2.02
C ALA A 2 -21.56 6.48 -2.34
N LYS A 3 -21.81 5.91 -3.51
CA LYS A 3 -21.08 4.71 -3.96
C LYS A 3 -19.61 5.10 -4.14
N GLN A 4 -18.72 4.50 -3.37
CA GLN A 4 -17.28 4.76 -3.42
C GLN A 4 -16.51 3.44 -3.56
N LEU A 5 -15.31 3.52 -4.12
CA LEU A 5 -14.38 2.40 -4.16
C LEU A 5 -13.77 2.20 -2.77
N SER A 6 -13.73 0.95 -2.29
CA SER A 6 -13.01 0.62 -1.07
C SER A 6 -11.50 0.85 -1.23
N THR A 7 -10.82 1.13 -0.12
CA THR A 7 -9.36 1.31 -0.11
C THR A 7 -8.63 0.08 -0.67
N ALA A 8 -9.09 -1.14 -0.37
CA ALA A 8 -8.52 -2.36 -0.96
C ALA A 8 -8.66 -2.41 -2.50
N ARG A 9 -9.78 -1.90 -3.05
CA ARG A 9 -9.95 -1.83 -4.51
C ARG A 9 -9.03 -0.77 -5.12
N LYS A 10 -8.91 0.40 -4.48
CA LYS A 10 -7.97 1.45 -4.90
C LYS A 10 -6.52 0.94 -4.87
N PHE A 11 -6.12 0.25 -3.79
CA PHE A 11 -4.79 -0.37 -3.66
C PHE A 11 -4.49 -1.30 -4.84
N LYS A 12 -5.42 -2.19 -5.19
CA LYS A 12 -5.25 -3.10 -6.33
C LYS A 12 -5.16 -2.37 -7.66
N MET A 13 -5.91 -1.29 -7.82
CA MET A 13 -5.82 -0.46 -9.02
C MET A 13 -4.47 0.25 -9.12
N ILE A 14 -3.91 0.73 -8.01
CA ILE A 14 -2.64 1.47 -7.96
C ILE A 14 -1.44 0.54 -8.16
N THR A 15 -1.40 -0.55 -7.38
CA THR A 15 -0.21 -1.40 -7.24
C THR A 15 -0.23 -2.65 -8.12
N GLY A 16 -1.40 -3.00 -8.68
CA GLY A 16 -1.62 -4.27 -9.40
C GLY A 16 -1.69 -5.50 -8.50
N LYS A 17 -1.47 -5.39 -7.18
CA LYS A 17 -1.50 -6.50 -6.23
C LYS A 17 -2.68 -6.40 -5.26
N ASP A 18 -3.09 -7.54 -4.72
CA ASP A 18 -4.20 -7.60 -3.75
C ASP A 18 -3.71 -7.30 -2.33
N LEU A 19 -4.36 -6.36 -1.64
CA LEU A 19 -3.93 -5.87 -0.31
C LEU A 19 -3.93 -6.99 0.74
N PHE A 20 -4.93 -7.87 0.74
CA PHE A 20 -5.03 -8.95 1.71
C PHE A 20 -3.95 -10.02 1.46
N GLN A 21 -3.59 -10.24 0.20
CA GLN A 21 -2.48 -11.13 -0.14
C GLN A 21 -1.14 -10.53 0.28
N GLN A 22 -0.95 -9.22 0.13
CA GLN A 22 0.29 -8.56 0.56
C GLN A 22 0.50 -8.61 2.08
N GLN A 23 -0.56 -8.57 2.89
CA GLN A 23 -0.44 -8.78 4.34
C GLN A 23 0.10 -10.15 4.69
N LYS A 24 -0.45 -11.20 4.07
CA LYS A 24 0.08 -12.57 4.24
C LYS A 24 1.51 -12.70 3.76
N ALA A 25 1.88 -11.98 2.69
CA ALA A 25 3.24 -11.96 2.18
C ALA A 25 4.20 -11.32 3.19
N MET A 26 3.85 -10.17 3.77
CA MET A 26 4.62 -9.53 4.84
C MET A 26 4.85 -10.47 6.04
N ASP A 27 3.79 -11.12 6.52
CA ASP A 27 3.90 -12.08 7.64
C ASP A 27 4.80 -13.28 7.33
N THR A 28 4.89 -13.65 6.06
CA THR A 28 5.71 -14.77 5.59
C THR A 28 7.17 -14.35 5.42
N GLU A 29 7.42 -13.19 4.80
CA GLU A 29 8.78 -12.64 4.64
C GLU A 29 9.40 -12.27 5.99
N LEU A 30 8.62 -11.82 6.96
CA LEU A 30 9.07 -11.55 8.34
C LEU A 30 9.67 -12.78 9.04
N LYS A 31 9.33 -13.99 8.60
CA LYS A 31 9.80 -15.25 9.20
C LYS A 31 11.01 -15.84 8.48
N LYS A 32 11.46 -15.23 7.38
CA LYS A 32 12.61 -15.68 6.60
C LYS A 32 13.86 -14.91 7.03
N GLU A 33 15.00 -15.59 7.07
CA GLU A 33 16.29 -14.97 7.42
C GLU A 33 16.85 -14.08 6.29
N ASP A 34 16.63 -14.45 5.02
CA ASP A 34 17.07 -13.71 3.82
C ASP A 34 15.90 -13.02 3.07
N GLY A 35 14.83 -12.66 3.79
CA GLY A 35 13.63 -12.10 3.17
C GLY A 35 13.81 -10.67 2.65
N GLU A 36 13.17 -10.35 1.53
CA GLU A 36 13.08 -8.97 0.99
C GLU A 36 12.00 -8.16 1.73
N ILE A 37 11.98 -8.25 3.06
CA ILE A 37 10.89 -7.71 3.88
C ILE A 37 10.76 -6.20 3.74
N THR A 38 11.88 -5.49 3.56
CA THR A 38 11.90 -4.04 3.34
C THR A 38 11.10 -3.65 2.10
N ASP A 39 11.33 -4.30 0.95
CA ASP A 39 10.60 -3.97 -0.29
C ASP A 39 9.10 -4.26 -0.14
N VAL A 40 8.73 -5.37 0.52
CA VAL A 40 7.33 -5.71 0.74
C VAL A 40 6.65 -4.72 1.70
N MET A 41 7.33 -4.32 2.77
CA MET A 41 6.80 -3.35 3.73
C MET A 41 6.61 -1.97 3.08
N GLU A 42 7.60 -1.48 2.35
CA GLU A 42 7.54 -0.18 1.67
C GLU A 42 6.50 -0.19 0.54
N PHE A 43 6.40 -1.29 -0.21
CA PHE A 43 5.37 -1.50 -1.23
C PHE A 43 3.96 -1.36 -0.64
N VAL A 44 3.70 -2.04 0.49
CA VAL A 44 2.40 -1.96 1.15
C VAL A 44 2.19 -0.59 1.76
N GLN A 45 3.20 -0.02 2.42
CA GLN A 45 3.11 1.29 3.06
C GLN A 45 2.73 2.37 2.06
N TYR A 46 3.47 2.50 0.96
CA TYR A 46 3.21 3.55 -0.01
C TYR A 46 1.93 3.29 -0.82
N GLY A 47 1.69 2.04 -1.22
CA GLY A 47 0.45 1.68 -1.93
C GLY A 47 -0.80 1.94 -1.08
N LEU A 48 -0.73 1.67 0.22
CA LEU A 48 -1.84 1.89 1.15
C LEU A 48 -2.05 3.38 1.45
N TYR A 49 -0.96 4.14 1.60
CA TYR A 49 -1.01 5.60 1.72
C TYR A 49 -1.74 6.23 0.53
N LEU A 50 -1.34 5.89 -0.70
CA LEU A 50 -1.98 6.40 -1.90
C LEU A 50 -3.45 5.96 -1.99
N ALA A 51 -3.77 4.71 -1.62
CA ALA A 51 -5.15 4.23 -1.64
C ALA A 51 -6.07 4.99 -0.66
N LEU A 52 -5.56 5.36 0.52
CA LEU A 52 -6.31 6.08 1.55
C LEU A 52 -6.45 7.58 1.27
N PHE A 53 -5.41 8.23 0.74
CA PHE A 53 -5.32 9.69 0.71
C PHE A 53 -5.26 10.29 -0.70
N GLN A 54 -4.91 9.53 -1.74
CA GLN A 54 -4.86 10.03 -3.11
C GLN A 54 -6.16 9.69 -3.85
N ASP A 55 -7.01 10.70 -4.05
CA ASP A 55 -8.28 10.55 -4.76
C ASP A 55 -8.10 10.33 -6.27
N ASN A 56 -7.02 10.89 -6.84
CA ASN A 56 -6.72 10.72 -8.26
C ASN A 56 -5.93 9.42 -8.51
N ILE A 57 -6.64 8.37 -8.90
CA ILE A 57 -6.05 7.05 -9.17
C ILE A 57 -5.02 7.07 -10.31
N VAL A 58 -5.17 7.95 -11.30
CA VAL A 58 -4.20 8.07 -12.41
C VAL A 58 -2.87 8.61 -11.88
N LYS A 59 -2.93 9.64 -11.02
CA LYS A 59 -1.76 10.18 -10.34
C LYS A 59 -1.14 9.14 -9.41
N ALA A 60 -1.94 8.49 -8.57
CA ALA A 60 -1.46 7.44 -7.66
C ALA A 60 -0.71 6.31 -8.39
N LYS A 61 -1.19 5.89 -9.57
CA LYS A 61 -0.49 4.90 -10.39
C LYS A 61 0.86 5.39 -10.88
N SER A 62 0.94 6.65 -11.33
CA SER A 62 2.19 7.26 -11.78
C SER A 62 3.18 7.34 -10.63
N ASP A 63 2.78 7.96 -9.52
CA ASP A 63 3.63 8.16 -8.34
C ASP A 63 4.11 6.80 -7.78
N PHE A 64 3.24 5.78 -7.75
CA PHE A 64 3.62 4.43 -7.35
C PHE A 64 4.59 3.76 -8.33
N SER A 65 4.44 3.98 -9.64
CA SER A 65 5.36 3.46 -10.65
C SER A 65 6.75 4.10 -10.54
N ASP A 66 6.80 5.39 -10.23
CA ASP A 66 8.05 6.12 -9.98
C ASP A 66 8.76 5.52 -8.77
N PHE A 67 8.03 5.32 -7.66
CA PHE A 67 8.53 4.60 -6.48
C PHE A 67 9.09 3.22 -6.81
N ARG A 68 8.41 2.42 -7.65
CA ARG A 68 8.92 1.09 -8.05
C ARG A 68 10.24 1.15 -8.84
N SER A 69 10.59 2.31 -9.37
CA SER A 69 11.81 2.50 -10.17
C SER A 69 12.94 3.12 -9.36
N ASN A 70 12.64 4.04 -8.44
CA ASN A 70 13.64 4.79 -7.68
C ASN A 70 13.69 4.47 -6.17
N PHE A 71 12.72 3.71 -5.64
CA PHE A 71 12.54 3.39 -4.22
C PHE A 71 12.32 4.61 -3.31
N GLU A 72 12.05 5.78 -3.88
CA GLU A 72 11.77 7.01 -3.13
C GLU A 72 10.26 7.20 -3.00
N PHE A 73 9.80 7.46 -1.78
CA PHE A 73 8.40 7.74 -1.50
C PHE A 73 8.25 8.62 -0.26
N ASP A 74 7.08 9.27 -0.14
CA ASP A 74 6.68 10.01 1.06
C ASP A 74 5.25 9.63 1.45
N THR A 75 5.03 9.40 2.73
CA THR A 75 3.72 9.12 3.33
C THR A 75 3.28 10.20 4.30
N ALA A 76 3.86 11.42 4.21
CA ALA A 76 3.63 12.53 5.12
C ALA A 76 3.84 12.13 6.60
N GLY A 77 4.86 11.30 6.86
CA GLY A 77 5.19 10.79 8.18
C GLY A 77 4.31 9.64 8.68
N LYS A 78 3.37 9.12 7.88
CA LYS A 78 2.49 8.01 8.28
C LYS A 78 3.16 6.66 8.06
N GLY A 79 3.46 5.97 9.15
CA GLY A 79 4.04 4.62 9.09
C GLY A 79 3.01 3.56 8.70
N LEU A 80 3.49 2.40 8.26
CA LEU A 80 2.66 1.26 7.86
C LEU A 80 1.60 0.89 8.91
N LYS A 81 1.95 0.87 10.20
CA LYS A 81 1.03 0.55 11.30
C LYS A 81 -0.19 1.48 11.33
N GLU A 82 0.03 2.79 11.24
CA GLU A 82 -1.05 3.78 11.25
C GLU A 82 -1.96 3.61 10.03
N LEU A 83 -1.38 3.36 8.86
CA LEU A 83 -2.13 3.17 7.62
C LEU A 83 -2.99 1.91 7.66
N VAL A 84 -2.47 0.80 8.21
CA VAL A 84 -3.22 -0.45 8.37
C VAL A 84 -4.36 -0.26 9.37
N GLU A 85 -4.13 0.41 10.50
CA GLU A 85 -5.19 0.70 11.49
C GLU A 85 -6.30 1.58 10.91
N LEU A 86 -5.96 2.53 10.02
CA LEU A 86 -6.95 3.33 9.31
C LEU A 86 -7.79 2.48 8.35
N TRP A 87 -7.13 1.65 7.54
CA TRP A 87 -7.81 0.76 6.60
C TRP A 87 -8.71 -0.26 7.31
N GLN A 88 -8.29 -0.78 8.46
CA GLN A 88 -9.11 -1.72 9.25
C GLN A 88 -10.41 -1.12 9.76
N LYS A 89 -10.54 0.21 9.86
CA LYS A 89 -11.82 0.87 10.22
C LYS A 89 -12.86 0.82 9.10
N GLU A 90 -12.44 0.50 7.87
CA GLU A 90 -13.34 0.31 6.72
C GLU A 90 -13.88 -1.12 6.59
N ILE A 91 -13.37 -2.05 7.41
CA ILE A 91 -13.74 -3.48 7.43
C ILE A 91 -14.71 -3.73 8.58
#